data_AF-A0A7D5C103-F1
#
_entry.id   AF-A0A7D5C103-F1
#
_cell.length_a   1.000
_cell.length_b   1.000
_cell.length_c   1.000
_cell.angle_alpha   90.00
_cell.angle_beta   90.00
_cell.angle_gamma   90.00
#
_symmetry.space_group_name_H-M   'P 1'
#
loop_
_entity.id
_entity.type
_entity.pdbx_description
1 polymer ?
#
loop_
_entity_poly.entity_id
_entity_poly.type
_entity_poly.pdbx_seq_one_letter_code
_entity_poly.pdbx_strand_id
1 'polypeptide(L)'
;MGDIVRRSKHRFGQLFAAFLLLFTLAFVPTGYDMWQATPAFVDYEPFSLVYNLVFFAATAIPVVVGLYLTRNAYRWSKRHAS
;
A
#
# COMPACT_ATOMS: atom_id res chain seq x y z
N MET A 1 21.97 13.37 19.25
CA MET A 1 21.71 12.84 17.88
C MET A 1 20.54 11.84 17.81
N GLY A 2 20.36 10.92 18.79
CA GLY A 2 19.38 9.83 18.69
C GLY A 2 17.88 10.22 18.64
N ASP A 3 17.49 11.30 19.35
CA ASP A 3 16.08 11.71 19.42
C ASP A 3 15.54 12.35 18.14
N ILE A 4 16.40 13.04 17.40
CA ILE A 4 16.04 13.66 16.11
C ILE A 4 15.77 12.56 15.09
N VAL A 5 16.65 11.55 15.01
CA VAL A 5 16.48 10.39 14.11
C VAL A 5 15.22 9.59 14.46
N ARG A 6 14.93 9.44 15.76
CA ARG A 6 13.73 8.73 16.23
C ARG A 6 12.44 9.48 15.87
N ARG A 7 12.39 10.80 16.03
CA ARG A 7 11.23 11.62 15.62
C ARG A 7 11.04 11.64 14.11
N SER A 8 12.11 11.74 13.34
CA SER A 8 12.04 11.74 11.87
C SER A 8 11.52 10.42 11.32
N LYS A 9 11.96 9.28 11.87
CA LYS A 9 11.41 7.96 11.50
C LYS A 9 9.92 7.84 11.82
N HIS A 10 9.48 8.40 12.94
CA HIS A 10 8.08 8.31 13.34
C HIS A 10 7.17 9.17 12.45
N ARG A 11 7.60 10.41 12.14
CA ARG A 11 6.90 11.30 11.20
C ARG A 11 6.85 10.72 9.78
N PHE A 12 7.94 10.12 9.32
CA PHE A 12 7.97 9.44 8.02
C PHE A 12 6.99 8.27 7.98
N GLY A 13 6.94 7.44 9.03
CA GLY A 13 5.96 6.36 9.13
C GLY A 13 4.51 6.84 9.12
N GLN A 14 4.21 7.95 9.80
CA GLN A 14 2.88 8.57 9.80
C GLN A 14 2.50 9.13 8.42
N LEU A 15 3.42 9.84 7.76
CA LEU A 15 3.21 10.37 6.41
C LEU A 15 3.00 9.24 5.39
N PHE A 16 3.79 8.17 5.50
CA PHE A 16 3.68 7.02 4.63
C PHE A 16 2.37 6.24 4.84
N ALA A 17 1.95 6.06 6.10
CA ALA A 17 0.67 5.44 6.42
C ALA A 17 -0.52 6.29 5.93
N ALA A 18 -0.45 7.63 6.10
CA ALA A 18 -1.46 8.54 5.59
C ALA A 18 -1.52 8.51 4.06
N PHE A 19 -0.36 8.51 3.38
CA PHE A 19 -0.28 8.37 1.93
C PHE A 19 -0.91 7.06 1.46
N LEU A 20 -0.58 5.93 2.09
CA LEU A 20 -1.15 4.62 1.76
C LEU A 20 -2.67 4.59 1.93
N LEU A 21 -3.19 5.15 3.02
CA LEU A 21 -4.63 5.23 3.28
C LEU A 21 -5.33 6.08 2.23
N LEU A 22 -4.80 7.27 1.94
CA LEU A 22 -5.35 8.17 0.92
C LEU A 22 -5.28 7.54 -0.48
N PHE A 23 -4.16 6.91 -0.82
CA PHE A 23 -3.99 6.18 -2.06
C PHE A 23 -5.02 5.04 -2.19
N THR A 24 -5.20 4.24 -1.14
CA THR A 24 -6.18 3.15 -1.13
C THR A 24 -7.61 3.70 -1.27
N LEU A 25 -7.96 4.75 -0.52
CA LEU A 25 -9.27 5.39 -0.59
C LEU A 25 -9.55 6.01 -1.96
N ALA A 26 -8.54 6.58 -2.62
CA ALA A 26 -8.66 7.15 -3.96
C ALA A 26 -8.95 6.08 -5.04
N PHE A 27 -8.52 4.84 -4.81
CA PHE A 27 -8.77 3.72 -5.71
C PHE A 27 -10.11 3.00 -5.47
N VAL A 28 -10.78 3.23 -4.33
CA VAL A 28 -12.08 2.61 -4.05
C VAL A 28 -13.17 3.02 -5.05
N PRO A 29 -13.36 4.32 -5.39
CA PRO A 29 -14.33 4.73 -6.40
C PRO A 29 -14.01 4.12 -7.77
N THR A 30 -12.74 4.14 -8.18
CA THR A 30 -12.31 3.58 -9.46
C THR A 30 -12.54 2.06 -9.53
N GLY A 31 -12.25 1.34 -8.45
CA GLY A 31 -12.53 -0.10 -8.36
C GLY A 31 -14.03 -0.41 -8.38
N TYR A 32 -14.85 0.43 -7.75
CA TYR A 32 -16.31 0.31 -7.76
C TYR A 32 -16.89 0.58 -9.15
N ASP A 33 -16.43 1.64 -9.82
CA ASP A 33 -16.84 1.99 -11.18
C ASP A 33 -16.43 0.90 -12.18
N MET A 34 -15.20 0.36 -12.05
CA MET A 34 -14.74 -0.77 -12.86
C MET A 34 -15.56 -2.05 -12.61
N TRP A 35 -16.04 -2.27 -11.38
CA TRP A 35 -16.87 -3.42 -11.04
C TRP A 35 -18.30 -3.30 -11.59
N GLN A 36 -18.84 -2.08 -11.65
CA GLN A 36 -20.17 -1.81 -12.22
C GLN A 36 -20.16 -1.65 -13.75
N ALA A 37 -19.01 -1.31 -14.34
CA ALA A 37 -18.90 -1.18 -15.77
C ALA A 37 -19.29 -2.51 -16.45
N THR A 38 -20.19 -2.44 -17.43
CA THR A 38 -20.39 -3.55 -18.36
C THR A 38 -19.04 -3.93 -18.95
N PRO A 39 -18.70 -5.23 -19.04
CA PRO A 39 -17.44 -5.63 -19.63
C PRO A 39 -17.46 -5.20 -21.09
N ALA A 40 -16.88 -4.03 -21.37
CA ALA A 40 -16.54 -3.67 -22.70
C ALA A 40 -15.56 -4.76 -23.15
N PHE A 41 -15.87 -5.42 -24.27
CA PHE A 41 -14.87 -6.16 -25.04
C PHE A 41 -13.89 -5.10 -25.55
N VAL A 42 -13.05 -4.61 -24.64
CA VAL A 42 -11.94 -3.75 -24.96
C VAL A 42 -10.96 -4.69 -25.64
N ASP A 43 -10.64 -4.38 -26.89
CA ASP A 43 -9.41 -4.84 -27.53
C ASP A 43 -8.26 -4.30 -26.67
N TYR A 44 -8.02 -4.96 -25.53
CA TYR A 44 -6.94 -4.64 -24.63
C TYR A 44 -5.67 -4.93 -25.41
N GLU A 45 -4.97 -3.87 -25.80
CA GLU A 45 -3.60 -4.00 -26.25
C GLU A 45 -2.87 -4.77 -25.13
N PRO A 46 -2.36 -5.99 -25.40
CA PRO A 46 -1.93 -6.92 -24.36
C PRO A 46 -0.73 -6.42 -23.55
N PHE A 47 -0.19 -5.24 -23.88
CA PHE A 47 0.99 -4.64 -23.28
C PHE A 47 0.83 -3.13 -23.00
N SER A 48 -0.18 -2.74 -22.23
CA SER A 48 -0.24 -1.37 -21.68
C SER A 48 0.76 -1.21 -20.53
N LEU A 49 1.84 -0.47 -20.78
CA LEU A 49 2.85 -0.13 -19.76
C LEU A 49 2.21 0.50 -18.52
N VAL A 50 1.22 1.36 -18.71
CA VAL A 50 0.50 2.04 -17.63
C VAL A 50 -0.24 1.04 -16.75
N TYR A 51 -0.96 0.09 -17.37
CA TYR A 51 -1.66 -0.96 -16.63
C TYR A 51 -0.68 -1.81 -15.81
N ASN A 52 0.44 -2.23 -16.42
CA ASN A 52 1.46 -3.03 -15.74
C ASN A 52 2.08 -2.30 -14.55
N LEU A 53 2.35 -1.00 -14.67
CA LEU A 53 2.89 -0.20 -13.57
C LEU A 53 1.86 -0.04 -12.43
N VAL A 54 0.59 0.20 -12.76
CA VAL A 54 -0.49 0.29 -11.76
C VAL A 54 -0.69 -1.05 -11.06
N PHE A 55 -0.71 -2.16 -11.80
CA PHE A 55 -0.82 -3.51 -11.24
C PHE A 55 0.36 -3.84 -10.33
N PHE A 56 1.58 -3.51 -10.74
CA PHE A 56 2.78 -3.70 -9.93
C PHE A 56 2.74 -2.86 -8.65
N ALA A 57 2.34 -1.59 -8.73
CA ALA A 57 2.17 -0.74 -7.55
C ALA A 57 1.09 -1.30 -6.60
N ALA A 58 -0.06 -1.71 -7.15
CA ALA A 58 -1.17 -2.27 -6.39
C ALA A 58 -0.82 -3.58 -5.68
N THR A 59 0.11 -4.37 -6.21
CA THR A 59 0.59 -5.62 -5.59
C THR A 59 1.78 -5.41 -4.66
N ALA A 60 2.72 -4.52 -5.01
CA ALA A 60 3.89 -4.23 -4.18
C ALA A 60 3.51 -3.53 -2.87
N ILE A 61 2.52 -2.63 -2.90
CA ILE A 61 2.03 -1.92 -1.71
C ILE A 61 1.59 -2.87 -0.58
N PRO A 62 0.63 -3.78 -0.78
CA PRO A 62 0.18 -4.68 0.29
C PRO A 62 1.27 -5.65 0.74
N VAL A 63 2.20 -6.06 -0.13
CA VAL A 63 3.35 -6.90 0.26
C VAL A 63 4.26 -6.15 1.22
N VAL A 64 4.66 -4.91 0.90
CA VAL A 64 5.53 -4.10 1.76
C VAL A 64 4.83 -3.77 3.08
N VAL A 65 3.56 -3.39 3.03
CA VAL A 65 2.75 -3.11 4.24
C VAL A 65 2.60 -4.36 5.10
N GLY A 66 2.28 -5.50 4.50
CA GLY A 66 2.16 -6.79 5.20
C GLY A 66 3.45 -7.20 5.89
N LEU A 67 4.59 -7.11 5.20
CA LEU A 67 5.90 -7.38 5.80
C LEU A 67 6.22 -6.44 6.96
N TYR A 68 5.90 -5.15 6.82
CA TYR A 68 6.10 -4.17 7.89
C TYR A 68 5.25 -4.47 9.11
N LEU A 69 3.96 -4.77 8.92
CA LEU A 69 3.02 -5.13 9.99
C LEU A 69 3.46 -6.43 10.69
N THR A 70 3.78 -7.48 9.94
CA THR A 70 4.25 -8.77 10.50
C THR A 70 5.52 -8.58 11.31
N ARG A 71 6.48 -7.79 10.83
CA ARG A 71 7.71 -7.49 11.57
C ARG A 71 7.42 -6.74 12.88
N ASN A 72 6.46 -5.82 12.86
CA ASN A 72 6.09 -5.04 14.04
C ASN A 72 5.34 -5.90 15.07
N ALA A 73 4.40 -6.74 14.61
CA ALA A 73 3.68 -7.70 15.44
C ALA A 73 4.64 -8.70 16.11
N TYR A 74 5.60 -9.23 15.37
CA TYR A 74 6.63 -10.13 15.91
C TYR A 74 7.46 -9.45 17.02
N ARG A 75 7.89 -8.21 16.81
CA ARG A 75 8.63 -7.44 17.82
C ARG A 75 7.80 -7.13 19.05
N TRP A 76 6.52 -6.83 18.88
CA TRP A 76 5.60 -6.59 19.97
C TRP A 76 5.36 -7.85 20.79
N SER A 77 5.10 -8.99 20.14
CA SER A 77 4.95 -10.31 20.78
C SER A 77 6.20 -10.67 21.60
N LYS A 78 7.40 -10.53 21.01
CA LYS A 78 8.66 -10.83 21.72
C LYS A 78 8.88 -9.97 22.98
N ARG A 79 8.35 -8.75 23.03
CA ARG A 79 8.48 -7.85 24.20
C ARG A 79 7.52 -8.15 25.34
N HIS A 80 6.44 -8.88 25.09
CA HIS A 80 5.41 -9.21 26.09
C HIS A 80 5.42 -10.70 26.48
N ALA A 81 6.34 -11.48 25.90
CA ALA A 81 6.54 -12.89 26.22
C ALA A 81 7.64 -13.12 27.28
N SER A 82 8.09 -12.06 27.96
CA SER A 82 9.01 -12.07 29.11
C SER A 82 8.29 -11.54 30.34
#